data_AF-A0A844QLV4-F1
#
_entry.id   AF-A0A844QLV4-F1
#
_cell.length_a   1.000
_cell.length_b   1.000
_cell.length_c   1.000
_cell.angle_alpha   90.00
_cell.angle_beta   90.00
_cell.angle_gamma   90.00
#
_symmetry.space_group_name_H-M   'P 1'
#
loop_
_entity.id
_entity.type
_entity.pdbx_description
1 polymer ?
#
loop_
_entity_poly.entity_id
_entity_poly.type
_entity_poly.pdbx_seq_one_letter_code
_entity_poly.pdbx_strand_id
1 'polypeptide(L)'
;MALDGVTRHGLVKAVEAILKNALGHPFFPSPPELRGQCDKAMDWYRQEARRAQRRSDQTRLNADLDASHEAKTSDARAKVRSAYQRFIARYDQSKIEEQEVARASIRARYGMTPEVLASIPNASDDKRTGRPVGGDA
;
A
#
# COMPACT_ATOMS: atom_id res chain seq x y z
N MET A 1 -23.31 44.16 -9.99
CA MET A 1 -24.74 44.39 -9.62
C MET A 1 -25.10 43.50 -8.42
N ALA A 2 -26.17 43.80 -7.66
CA ALA A 2 -26.55 43.04 -6.46
C ALA A 2 -26.81 41.55 -6.70
N LEU A 3 -27.28 41.17 -7.89
CA LEU A 3 -27.58 39.78 -8.28
C LEU A 3 -26.50 39.14 -9.16
N ASP A 4 -25.34 39.76 -9.26
CA ASP A 4 -24.24 39.24 -10.06
C ASP A 4 -23.69 37.93 -9.44
N GLY A 5 -23.46 36.93 -10.30
CA GLY A 5 -23.04 35.58 -9.91
C GLY A 5 -24.11 34.70 -9.25
N VAL A 6 -25.36 35.15 -9.17
CA VAL A 6 -26.45 34.36 -8.59
C VAL A 6 -27.02 33.38 -9.62
N THR A 7 -27.17 32.12 -9.24
CA THR A 7 -27.78 31.10 -10.12
C THR A 7 -29.30 31.25 -10.15
N ARG A 8 -29.94 30.83 -11.25
CA ARG A 8 -31.40 30.77 -11.37
C ARG A 8 -32.04 29.97 -10.22
N HIS A 9 -31.41 28.88 -9.80
CA HIS A 9 -31.88 28.07 -8.68
C HIS A 9 -31.88 28.84 -7.36
N GLY A 10 -30.78 29.56 -7.06
CA GLY A 10 -30.68 30.40 -5.86
C GLY A 10 -31.76 31.47 -5.82
N LEU A 11 -32.05 32.11 -6.95
CA LEU A 11 -33.14 33.10 -7.07
C LEU A 11 -34.51 32.47 -6.79
N VAL A 12 -34.84 31.34 -7.41
CA VAL A 12 -36.15 30.68 -7.20
C VAL A 12 -36.34 30.30 -5.73
N LYS A 13 -35.31 29.72 -5.10
CA LYS A 13 -35.37 29.32 -3.69
C LYS A 13 -35.44 30.52 -2.74
N ALA A 14 -34.74 31.60 -3.06
CA ALA A 14 -34.85 32.85 -2.30
C ALA A 14 -36.27 33.42 -2.37
N VAL A 15 -36.88 33.45 -3.55
CA VAL A 15 -38.27 33.93 -3.74
C VAL A 15 -39.26 33.03 -2.98
N GLU A 16 -39.14 31.70 -3.08
CA GLU A 16 -39.96 30.77 -2.30
C GLU A 16 -39.84 31.00 -0.79
N ALA A 17 -38.65 31.30 -0.28
CA ALA A 17 -38.42 31.58 1.12
C ALA A 17 -39.04 32.93 1.54
N ILE A 18 -38.88 33.97 0.73
CA ILE A 18 -39.47 35.29 0.97
C ILE A 18 -41.00 35.19 1.03
N LEU A 19 -41.62 34.45 0.10
CA LEU A 19 -43.07 34.19 0.12
C LEU A 19 -43.54 33.43 1.36
N LYS A 20 -42.65 32.67 2.01
CA LYS A 20 -42.88 32.01 3.31
C LYS A 20 -42.52 32.90 4.50
N ASN A 21 -42.47 34.22 4.30
CA ASN A 21 -42.15 35.22 5.32
C ASN A 21 -40.72 35.12 5.90
N ALA A 22 -39.72 34.72 5.10
CA ALA A 22 -38.33 34.62 5.57
C ALA A 22 -37.68 35.97 5.97
N LEU A 23 -38.22 37.10 5.48
CA LEU A 23 -37.75 38.44 5.83
C LEU A 23 -38.45 39.01 7.08
N GLY A 24 -39.56 38.42 7.50
CA GLY A 24 -40.33 38.88 8.68
C GLY A 24 -41.14 40.16 8.46
N HIS A 25 -41.25 40.65 7.23
CA HIS A 25 -42.03 41.83 6.87
C HIS A 25 -42.78 41.65 5.54
N PRO A 26 -43.90 42.37 5.32
CA PRO A 26 -44.69 42.27 4.09
C PRO A 26 -44.17 43.12 2.93
N PHE A 27 -43.14 43.97 3.15
CA PHE A 27 -42.59 44.83 2.11
C PHE A 27 -41.86 44.03 1.01
N PHE A 28 -41.81 44.61 -0.19
CA PHE A 28 -41.00 44.07 -1.28
C PHE A 28 -39.52 44.02 -0.88
N PRO A 29 -38.80 42.94 -1.22
CA PRO A 29 -37.41 42.79 -0.84
C PRO A 29 -36.56 43.85 -1.54
N SER A 30 -35.72 44.52 -0.76
CA SER A 30 -34.64 45.34 -1.30
C SER A 30 -33.59 44.46 -2.01
N PRO A 31 -32.83 44.99 -2.97
CA PRO A 31 -31.79 44.21 -3.66
C PRO A 31 -30.76 43.52 -2.74
N PRO A 32 -30.30 44.15 -1.62
CA PRO A 32 -29.42 43.47 -0.66
C PRO A 32 -30.11 42.32 0.10
N GLU A 33 -31.38 42.47 0.47
CA GLU A 33 -32.15 41.40 1.15
C GLU A 33 -32.33 40.19 0.24
N LEU A 34 -32.69 40.43 -1.02
CA LEU A 34 -32.81 39.36 -2.01
C LEU A 34 -31.47 38.64 -2.21
N ARG A 35 -30.36 39.38 -2.27
CA ARG A 35 -29.02 38.80 -2.34
C ARG A 35 -28.70 37.93 -1.13
N GLY A 36 -29.00 38.41 0.08
CA GLY A 36 -28.81 37.64 1.31
C GLY A 36 -29.60 36.33 1.32
N GLN A 37 -30.85 36.34 0.85
CA GLN A 37 -31.64 35.11 0.73
C GLN A 37 -31.11 34.16 -0.35
N CYS A 38 -30.60 34.69 -1.46
CA CYS A 38 -29.94 33.88 -2.49
C CYS A 38 -28.68 33.20 -1.95
N ASP A 39 -27.87 33.93 -1.18
CA ASP A 39 -26.66 33.38 -0.55
C ASP A 39 -27.02 32.30 0.48
N LYS A 40 -28.06 32.52 1.28
CA LYS A 40 -28.58 31.52 2.23
C LYS A 40 -29.09 30.27 1.54
N ALA A 41 -29.81 30.42 0.42
CA ALA A 41 -30.32 29.29 -0.37
C ALA A 41 -29.18 28.45 -0.98
N MET A 42 -28.09 29.10 -1.39
CA MET A 42 -26.94 28.44 -1.99
C MET A 42 -25.94 27.89 -0.97
N ASP A 43 -26.04 28.27 0.30
CA ASP A 43 -25.05 27.92 1.33
C ASP A 43 -24.92 26.40 1.50
N TRP A 44 -26.03 25.65 1.47
CA TRP A 44 -26.00 24.19 1.52
C TRP A 44 -25.11 23.58 0.43
N TYR A 45 -25.28 24.02 -0.82
CA TYR A 45 -24.48 23.51 -1.94
C TYR A 45 -23.00 23.87 -1.80
N ARG A 46 -22.69 25.07 -1.30
CA ARG A 46 -21.31 25.49 -1.02
C ARG A 46 -20.70 24.62 0.08
N GLN A 47 -21.45 24.31 1.13
CA GLN A 47 -20.99 23.42 2.20
C GLN A 47 -20.77 22.00 1.69
N GLU A 48 -21.67 21.46 0.87
CA GLU A 48 -21.51 20.10 0.33
C GLU A 48 -20.34 20.01 -0.65
N ALA A 49 -20.13 21.04 -1.49
CA ALA A 49 -18.94 21.13 -2.34
C ALA A 49 -17.65 21.15 -1.51
N ARG A 50 -17.61 21.94 -0.42
CA ARG A 50 -16.47 21.96 0.51
C ARG A 50 -16.24 20.59 1.17
N ARG A 51 -17.31 19.89 1.57
CA ARG A 51 -17.20 18.54 2.15
C ARG A 51 -16.67 17.54 1.13
N ALA A 52 -17.18 17.57 -0.10
CA ALA A 52 -16.70 16.70 -1.18
C ALA A 52 -15.21 16.94 -1.48
N GLN A 53 -14.78 18.20 -1.54
CA GLN A 53 -13.38 18.56 -1.73
C GLN A 53 -12.51 18.02 -0.59
N ARG A 54 -12.90 18.24 0.67
CA ARG A 54 -12.18 17.69 1.84
C ARG A 54 -12.07 16.17 1.80
N ARG A 55 -13.14 15.47 1.40
CA ARG A 55 -13.12 14.00 1.24
C ARG A 55 -12.10 13.59 0.19
N SER A 56 -12.10 14.24 -0.98
CA SER A 56 -11.13 13.99 -2.04
C SER A 56 -9.68 14.23 -1.58
N ASP A 57 -9.45 15.34 -0.89
CA ASP A 57 -8.12 15.67 -0.35
C ASP A 57 -7.67 14.62 0.67
N GLN A 58 -8.57 14.19 1.56
CA GLN A 58 -8.27 13.14 2.54
C GLN A 58 -7.98 11.79 1.88
N THR A 59 -8.75 11.40 0.85
CA THR A 59 -8.49 10.16 0.11
C THR A 59 -7.11 10.19 -0.54
N ARG A 60 -6.70 11.32 -1.13
CA ARG A 60 -5.36 11.47 -1.70
C ARG A 60 -4.27 11.33 -0.63
N LEU A 61 -4.42 12.04 0.49
CA LEU A 61 -3.45 11.96 1.59
C LEU A 61 -3.34 10.54 2.17
N ASN A 62 -4.46 9.84 2.32
CA ASN A 62 -4.46 8.46 2.79
C ASN A 62 -3.74 7.54 1.80
N ALA A 63 -3.99 7.68 0.49
CA ALA A 63 -3.31 6.90 -0.54
C ALA A 63 -1.79 7.12 -0.54
N ASP A 64 -1.35 8.37 -0.35
CA ASP A 64 0.08 8.71 -0.24
C ASP A 64 0.72 8.08 1.01
N LEU A 65 0.01 8.10 2.14
CA LEU A 65 0.46 7.46 3.38
C LEU A 65 0.54 5.94 3.23
N ASP A 66 -0.48 5.31 2.66
CA ASP A 66 -0.54 3.86 2.43
C ASP A 66 0.61 3.42 1.52
N ALA A 67 0.87 4.16 0.43
CA ALA A 67 2.01 3.90 -0.45
C ALA A 67 3.35 3.99 0.30
N SER A 68 3.51 4.99 1.18
CA SER A 68 4.74 5.13 1.99
C SER A 68 4.90 4.00 3.02
N HIS A 69 3.80 3.51 3.58
CA HIS A 69 3.79 2.40 4.53
C HIS A 69 4.13 1.08 3.82
N GLU A 70 3.53 0.84 2.64
CA GLU A 70 3.84 -0.34 1.84
C GLU A 70 5.33 -0.36 1.47
N ALA A 71 5.90 0.76 1.01
CA ALA A 71 7.33 0.86 0.71
C ALA A 71 8.22 0.55 1.92
N LYS A 72 7.89 1.07 3.11
CA LYS A 72 8.62 0.74 4.35
C LYS A 72 8.53 -0.75 4.68
N THR A 73 7.35 -1.35 4.49
CA THR A 73 7.13 -2.77 4.78
C THR A 73 7.82 -3.68 3.76
N SER A 74 7.87 -3.32 2.48
CA SER A 74 8.59 -4.07 1.45
C SER A 74 10.10 -4.06 1.71
N ASP A 75 10.65 -2.92 2.11
CA ASP A 75 12.06 -2.79 2.47
C ASP A 75 12.41 -3.62 3.72
N ALA A 76 11.54 -3.60 4.73
CA ALA A 76 11.70 -4.45 5.91
C ALA A 76 11.65 -5.95 5.54
N ARG A 77 10.70 -6.36 4.71
CA ARG A 77 10.59 -7.73 4.19
C ARG A 77 11.83 -8.14 3.38
N ALA A 78 12.39 -7.24 2.57
CA ALA A 78 13.62 -7.50 1.81
C ALA A 78 14.83 -7.70 2.72
N LYS A 79 14.96 -6.88 3.78
CA LYS A 79 16.01 -7.05 4.80
C LYS A 79 15.88 -8.38 5.53
N VAL A 80 14.69 -8.75 5.97
CA VAL A 80 14.43 -10.05 6.62
C VAL A 80 14.76 -11.20 5.68
N ARG A 81 14.31 -11.14 4.42
CA ARG A 81 14.59 -12.17 3.41
C ARG A 81 16.08 -12.37 3.17
N SER A 82 16.83 -11.29 3.03
CA SER A 82 18.29 -11.37 2.81
C SER A 82 19.02 -11.90 4.05
N ALA A 83 18.60 -11.52 5.26
CA ALA A 83 19.14 -12.10 6.50
C ALA A 83 18.88 -13.61 6.59
N TYR A 84 17.67 -14.04 6.24
CA TYR A 84 17.30 -15.46 6.23
C TYR A 84 18.08 -16.26 5.17
N GLN A 85 18.25 -15.71 3.97
CA GLN A 85 19.07 -16.35 2.92
C GLN A 85 20.53 -16.53 3.36
N ARG A 86 21.11 -15.52 4.03
CA ARG A 86 22.47 -15.65 4.60
C ARG A 86 22.54 -16.73 5.68
N PHE A 87 21.50 -16.84 6.50
CA PHE A 87 21.41 -17.88 7.52
C PHE A 87 21.35 -19.28 6.89
N ILE A 88 20.47 -19.49 5.91
CA ILE A 88 20.38 -20.78 5.19
C ILE A 88 21.71 -21.13 4.53
N ALA A 89 22.31 -20.20 3.78
CA ALA A 89 23.58 -20.45 3.11
C ALA A 89 24.69 -20.88 4.08
N ARG A 90 24.75 -20.23 5.25
CA ARG A 90 25.69 -20.63 6.32
C ARG A 90 25.37 -22.00 6.91
N TYR A 91 24.09 -22.28 7.13
CA TYR A 91 23.64 -23.56 7.67
C TYR A 91 23.94 -24.71 6.71
N ASP A 92 23.60 -24.56 5.43
CA ASP A 92 23.88 -25.54 4.39
C ASP A 92 25.38 -25.78 4.23
N GLN A 93 26.20 -24.71 4.24
CA GLN A 93 27.66 -24.84 4.20
C GLN A 93 28.19 -25.67 5.37
N SER A 94 27.73 -25.40 6.60
CA SER A 94 28.15 -26.18 7.77
C SER A 94 27.73 -27.65 7.68
N LYS A 95 26.56 -27.94 7.11
CA LYS A 95 26.09 -29.31 6.89
C LYS A 95 26.90 -30.03 5.81
N ILE A 96 27.27 -29.34 4.74
CA ILE A 96 28.14 -29.87 3.68
C ILE A 96 29.52 -30.19 4.26
N GLU A 97 30.08 -29.30 5.08
CA GLU A 97 31.37 -29.51 5.76
C GLU A 97 31.34 -30.72 6.70
N GLU A 98 30.32 -30.84 7.54
CA GLU A 98 30.11 -32.02 8.41
C GLU A 98 30.03 -33.32 7.59
N GLN A 99 29.29 -33.31 6.48
CA GLN A 99 29.15 -34.45 5.59
C GLN A 99 30.46 -34.82 4.89
N GLU A 100 31.23 -33.84 4.42
CA GLU A 100 32.54 -34.11 3.81
C GLU A 100 33.56 -34.62 4.82
N VAL A 101 33.53 -34.16 6.07
CA VAL A 101 34.35 -34.74 7.15
C VAL A 101 33.97 -36.20 7.39
N ALA A 102 32.67 -36.51 7.45
CA ALA A 102 32.20 -37.88 7.59
C ALA A 102 32.63 -38.75 6.39
N ARG A 103 32.47 -38.26 5.15
CA ARG A 103 32.90 -38.93 3.92
C ARG A 103 34.40 -39.15 3.89
N ALA A 104 35.21 -38.16 4.27
CA ALA A 104 36.66 -38.27 4.38
C ALA A 104 37.06 -39.36 5.38
N SER A 105 36.37 -39.44 6.53
CA SER A 105 36.62 -40.49 7.54
C SER A 105 36.30 -41.91 7.01
N ILE A 106 35.30 -42.03 6.15
CA ILE A 106 34.94 -43.30 5.51
C ILE A 106 35.97 -43.65 4.42
N ARG A 107 36.33 -42.69 3.56
CA ARG A 107 37.36 -42.86 2.53
C ARG A 107 38.68 -43.34 3.14
N ALA A 108 39.12 -42.71 4.23
CA ALA A 108 40.33 -43.09 4.95
C ALA A 108 40.26 -44.51 5.54
N ARG A 109 39.12 -44.91 6.12
CA ARG A 109 38.90 -46.26 6.67
C ARG A 109 39.05 -47.37 5.65
N TYR A 110 38.67 -47.12 4.40
CA TYR A 110 38.71 -48.11 3.31
C TYR A 110 39.90 -47.91 2.35
N GLY A 111 40.89 -47.08 2.71
CA GLY A 111 42.07 -46.85 1.86
C GLY A 111 41.75 -46.19 0.51
N MET A 112 40.60 -45.52 0.39
CA MET A 112 40.23 -44.75 -0.80
C MET A 112 41.00 -43.42 -0.78
N THR A 113 42.22 -43.45 -1.32
CA THR A 113 43.04 -42.26 -1.53
C THR A 113 42.44 -41.40 -2.65
N PRO A 114 42.77 -40.10 -2.70
CA PRO A 114 42.32 -39.21 -3.77
C PRO A 114 42.64 -39.74 -5.18
N GLU A 115 43.77 -40.45 -5.33
CA GLU A 115 44.22 -41.04 -6.60
C GLU A 115 43.34 -42.22 -7.03
N VAL A 116 42.91 -43.05 -6.08
CA VAL A 116 41.99 -44.18 -6.33
C VAL A 116 40.59 -43.66 -6.67
N LEU A 117 40.16 -42.56 -6.06
CA LEU A 117 38.87 -41.94 -6.39
C LEU A 117 38.88 -41.30 -7.79
N ALA A 118 40.00 -40.71 -8.20
CA ALA A 118 40.16 -40.13 -9.53
C ALA A 118 40.19 -41.18 -10.66
N SER A 119 40.56 -42.42 -10.35
CA SER A 119 40.58 -43.51 -11.33
C SER A 119 39.25 -44.25 -11.48
N ILE A 120 38.29 -44.03 -10.57
CA ILE A 120 36.95 -44.59 -10.65
C ILE A 120 36.10 -43.72 -11.61
N PRO A 121 35.57 -44.27 -12.71
CA PRO A 121 34.66 -43.54 -13.59
C PRO A 121 33.42 -43.06 -12.83
N ASN A 122 33.04 -41.79 -13.00
CA ASN A 122 31.88 -41.15 -12.37
C ASN A 122 31.94 -41.04 -10.83
N ALA A 123 33.12 -41.11 -10.20
CA ALA A 123 33.26 -41.02 -8.75
C ALA A 123 32.80 -39.68 -8.14
N SER A 124 32.77 -38.60 -8.93
CA SER A 124 32.30 -37.28 -8.53
C SER A 124 30.83 -37.00 -8.87
N ASP A 125 30.16 -37.90 -9.59
CA ASP A 125 28.75 -37.76 -10.00
C ASP A 125 27.79 -38.19 -8.89
N ASP A 126 28.04 -37.76 -7.64
CA ASP A 126 27.07 -37.93 -6.55
C ASP A 126 25.92 -36.92 -6.73
N LYS A 127 25.10 -37.16 -7.74
CA LYS A 127 23.81 -36.49 -7.96
C LYS A 127 22.73 -37.03 -7.02
N ARG A 128 23.08 -37.40 -5.77
CA ARG A 128 22.08 -37.53 -4.70
C ARG A 128 21.64 -36.14 -4.29
N THR A 129 20.78 -35.60 -5.16
CA THR A 129 19.79 -34.56 -4.91
C THR A 129 19.48 -34.46 -3.43
N GLY A 130 19.86 -33.35 -2.83
CA GLY A 130 19.27 -32.92 -1.57
C GLY A 130 17.76 -33.07 -1.68
N ARG A 131 17.17 -33.83 -0.75
CA ARG A 131 15.73 -34.03 -0.64
C ARG A 131 15.05 -32.65 -0.75
N PRO A 132 14.07 -32.44 -1.65
CA PRO A 132 13.39 -31.18 -1.70
C PRO A 132 12.71 -30.97 -0.34
N VAL A 133 13.13 -29.94 0.36
CA VAL A 133 12.44 -29.49 1.57
C VAL A 133 11.07 -29.04 1.07
N GLY A 134 10.02 -29.75 1.51
CA GLY A 134 8.66 -29.60 1.00
C GLY A 134 8.24 -28.14 0.92
N GLY A 135 7.94 -27.70 -0.30
CA GLY A 135 7.03 -26.60 -0.51
C GLY A 135 5.64 -27.19 -0.58
N ASP A 136 4.78 -26.82 0.37
CA ASP A 136 3.33 -26.79 0.20
C ASP A 136 2.72 -25.81 1.20
N ALA A 137 1.86 -24.95 0.63
CA ALA A 137 0.92 -23.98 1.21
C ALA A 137 1.46 -22.66 1.78
#